data_AF-A0A382PMS0-F1
#
_entry.id   AF-A0A382PMS0-F1
#
_cell.length_a   1.000
_cell.length_b   1.000
_cell.length_c   1.000
_cell.angle_alpha   90.00
_cell.angle_beta   90.00
_cell.angle_gamma   90.00
#
_symmetry.space_group_name_H-M   'P 1'
#
loop_
_entity.id
_entity.type
_entity.pdbx_description
1 polymer ?
#
loop_
_entity_poly.entity_id
_entity_poly.type
_entity_poly.pdbx_seq_one_letter_code
_entity_poly.pdbx_strand_id
1 'polypeptide(L)'
;MTAKTMEELVALCKRRGFIFQSNEIYGGLQGLYDYGPLGVELKNNLKQSWWRSMVFDRDDVEGLDASILTKPSVLKFSGHQDTFTDPLIDCKNCKARWKADQFKSSKCPSCGSDDLTEPRPFNLMFKTAVGPVEDKESFAYLRPETAQQIFTNFKNVLDSTSKN
;
A
#
# COMPACT_ATOMS: atom_id res chain seq x y z
N MET A 1 6.31 -31.03 6.47
CA MET A 1 4.95 -30.95 7.01
C MET A 1 4.33 -29.64 6.56
N THR A 2 3.09 -29.67 6.08
CA THR A 2 2.33 -28.47 5.73
C THR A 2 2.03 -27.67 6.98
N ALA A 3 2.11 -26.34 6.91
CA ALA A 3 1.74 -25.48 8.04
C ALA A 3 0.24 -25.61 8.35
N LYS A 4 -0.08 -25.63 9.64
CA LYS A 4 -1.44 -25.70 10.19
C LYS A 4 -1.90 -24.37 10.79
N THR A 5 -0.97 -23.48 11.15
CA THR A 5 -1.29 -22.15 11.70
C THR A 5 -0.51 -21.02 11.02
N MET A 6 -0.97 -19.78 11.21
CA MET A 6 -0.28 -18.60 10.67
C MET A 6 1.08 -18.38 11.35
N GLU A 7 1.18 -18.66 12.65
CA GLU A 7 2.41 -18.53 13.43
C GLU A 7 3.50 -19.47 12.89
N GLU A 8 3.13 -20.67 12.45
CA GLU A 8 4.07 -21.61 11.82
C GLU A 8 4.62 -21.06 10.50
N LEU A 9 3.79 -20.40 9.69
CA LEU A 9 4.21 -19.74 8.44
C LEU A 9 5.13 -18.55 8.72
N VAL A 10 4.74 -17.66 9.64
CA VAL A 10 5.54 -16.49 10.02
C VAL A 10 6.91 -16.93 10.56
N ALA A 11 6.94 -17.95 11.43
CA ALA A 11 8.17 -18.49 11.98
C ALA A 11 9.06 -19.13 10.90
N LEU A 12 8.47 -19.84 9.94
CA LEU A 12 9.21 -20.38 8.79
C LEU A 12 9.80 -19.28 7.92
N CYS A 13 9.00 -18.28 7.56
CA CYS A 13 9.41 -17.16 6.71
C CYS A 13 10.62 -16.44 7.30
N LYS A 14 10.57 -16.12 8.60
CA LYS A 14 11.68 -15.49 9.31
C LYS A 14 12.90 -16.42 9.39
N ARG A 15 12.71 -17.68 9.82
CA ARG A 15 13.81 -18.64 10.03
C ARG A 15 14.55 -19.02 8.73
N ARG A 16 13.86 -18.99 7.58
CA ARG A 16 14.40 -19.41 6.29
C ARG A 16 14.74 -18.27 5.34
N GLY A 17 14.56 -17.01 5.75
CA GLY A 17 14.93 -15.87 4.93
C GLY A 17 13.97 -15.58 3.78
N PHE A 18 12.66 -15.74 4.00
CA PHE A 18 11.63 -15.27 3.09
C PHE A 18 11.21 -13.83 3.39
N ILE A 19 10.77 -13.56 4.62
CA ILE A 19 10.23 -12.25 5.03
C ILE A 19 10.73 -11.90 6.42
N PHE A 20 11.14 -10.65 6.61
CA PHE A 20 11.57 -10.06 7.88
C PHE A 20 10.73 -8.84 8.24
N GLN A 21 10.64 -8.53 9.54
CA GLN A 21 10.11 -7.24 9.97
C GLN A 21 11.07 -6.13 9.53
N SER A 22 10.59 -5.13 8.79
CA SER A 22 11.46 -4.05 8.36
C SER A 22 11.92 -3.22 9.56
N ASN A 23 13.19 -2.79 9.55
CA ASN A 23 13.85 -2.06 10.64
C ASN A 23 13.89 -2.81 11.98
N GLU A 24 13.92 -4.15 11.98
CA GLU A 24 13.79 -4.98 13.19
C GLU A 24 14.79 -4.60 14.31
N ILE A 25 16.05 -4.33 13.99
CA ILE A 25 17.08 -3.95 14.98
C ILE A 25 16.83 -2.60 15.65
N TYR A 26 15.96 -1.76 15.07
CA TYR A 26 15.54 -0.47 15.59
C TYR A 26 14.12 -0.50 16.18
N GLY A 27 13.61 -1.69 16.51
CA GLY A 27 12.26 -1.88 17.07
C GLY A 27 11.17 -2.16 16.05
N GLY A 28 11.51 -2.18 14.76
CA GLY A 28 10.58 -2.48 13.67
C GLY A 28 9.66 -1.32 13.31
N LEU A 29 9.14 -1.34 12.08
CA LEU A 29 8.08 -0.43 11.64
C LEU A 29 6.86 -1.24 11.20
N GLN A 30 5.82 -1.23 12.02
CA GLN A 30 4.61 -2.01 11.82
C GLN A 30 4.00 -1.74 10.43
N GLY A 31 3.64 -2.81 9.73
CA GLY A 31 3.08 -2.74 8.38
C GLY A 31 4.11 -2.74 7.26
N LEU A 32 5.41 -2.64 7.56
CA LEU A 32 6.49 -2.77 6.59
C LEU A 32 7.31 -4.04 6.81
N TYR A 33 7.64 -4.72 5.71
CA TYR A 33 8.38 -5.98 5.72
C TYR A 33 9.42 -6.02 4.60
N ASP A 34 10.53 -6.69 4.85
CA ASP A 34 11.62 -6.85 3.90
C ASP A 34 11.67 -8.29 3.38
N TYR A 35 11.86 -8.47 2.07
CA TYR A 35 12.01 -9.80 1.46
C TYR A 35 13.47 -10.25 1.57
N GLY A 36 13.70 -11.39 2.22
CA GLY A 36 15.01 -12.03 2.33
C GLY A 36 15.42 -12.80 1.06
N PRO A 37 16.57 -13.51 1.08
CA PRO A 37 17.12 -14.17 -0.10
C PRO A 37 16.17 -15.16 -0.79
N LEU A 38 15.47 -16.03 -0.04
CA LEU A 38 14.51 -16.95 -0.64
C LEU A 38 13.20 -16.24 -1.04
N GLY A 39 12.85 -15.18 -0.31
CA GLY A 39 11.63 -14.42 -0.57
C GLY A 39 11.71 -13.62 -1.86
N VAL A 40 12.86 -13.01 -2.16
CA VAL A 40 13.04 -12.24 -3.39
C VAL A 40 13.03 -13.13 -4.62
N GLU A 41 13.64 -14.31 -4.57
CA GLU A 41 13.59 -15.31 -5.65
C GLU A 41 12.15 -15.79 -5.90
N LEU A 42 11.43 -16.19 -4.84
CA LEU A 42 10.03 -16.61 -4.97
C LEU A 42 9.15 -15.49 -5.55
N LYS A 43 9.31 -14.26 -5.04
CA LYS A 43 8.57 -13.08 -5.52
C LYS A 43 8.87 -12.80 -6.99
N ASN A 44 10.14 -12.86 -7.41
CA ASN A 44 10.54 -12.61 -8.79
C ASN A 44 10.00 -13.68 -9.73
N ASN A 45 10.08 -14.96 -9.34
CA ASN A 45 9.53 -16.08 -10.12
C ASN A 45 8.01 -15.92 -10.31
N LEU A 46 7.28 -15.56 -9.25
CA LEU A 46 5.84 -15.33 -9.34
C LEU A 46 5.51 -14.15 -10.28
N LYS A 47 6.24 -13.03 -10.16
CA LYS A 47 6.07 -11.86 -11.04
C LYS A 47 6.33 -12.20 -12.50
N GLN A 48 7.41 -12.93 -12.79
CA GLN A 48 7.76 -13.35 -14.15
C GLN A 48 6.71 -14.30 -14.74
N SER A 49 6.24 -15.26 -13.95
CA SER A 49 5.17 -16.18 -14.38
C SER A 49 3.89 -15.42 -14.71
N TRP A 50 3.50 -14.45 -13.88
CA TRP A 50 2.33 -13.62 -14.13
C TRP A 50 2.51 -12.75 -15.37
N TRP A 51 3.67 -12.10 -15.51
CA TRP A 51 3.97 -11.23 -16.65
C TRP A 51 3.94 -12.00 -17.96
N ARG A 52 4.55 -13.19 -17.99
CA ARG A 52 4.51 -14.07 -19.16
C ARG A 52 3.06 -14.40 -19.53
N SER A 53 2.27 -14.89 -18.58
CA SER A 53 0.89 -15.31 -18.83
C SER A 53 -0.02 -14.16 -19.26
N MET A 54 0.20 -12.95 -18.73
CA MET A 54 -0.68 -11.80 -18.99
C MET A 54 -0.24 -10.96 -20.18
N VAL A 55 1.06 -10.87 -20.47
CA VAL A 55 1.61 -9.94 -21.48
C VAL A 55 2.21 -10.70 -22.67
N PHE A 56 2.92 -11.80 -22.45
CA PHE A 56 3.58 -12.52 -23.57
C PHE A 56 2.68 -13.56 -24.22
N ASP A 57 1.87 -14.27 -23.43
CA ASP A 57 1.00 -15.33 -23.93
C ASP A 57 -0.37 -14.78 -24.41
N ARG A 58 -0.56 -13.45 -24.38
CA ARG A 58 -1.77 -12.75 -24.83
C ARG A 58 -1.42 -11.71 -25.90
N ASP A 59 -2.30 -11.56 -26.88
CA ASP A 59 -2.11 -10.59 -27.96
C ASP A 59 -2.72 -9.20 -27.66
N ASP A 60 -3.49 -9.08 -26.56
CA ASP A 60 -4.38 -7.96 -26.25
C ASP A 60 -4.00 -7.17 -24.97
N VAL A 61 -2.79 -7.36 -24.45
CA VAL A 61 -2.29 -6.66 -23.26
C VAL A 61 -0.92 -6.07 -23.53
N GLU A 62 -0.76 -4.78 -23.27
CA GLU A 62 0.53 -4.08 -23.36
C GLU A 62 1.12 -3.84 -21.96
N GLY A 63 2.44 -3.98 -21.85
CA GLY A 63 3.17 -3.74 -20.60
C GLY A 63 3.40 -2.25 -20.32
N LEU A 64 3.30 -1.85 -19.05
CA LEU A 64 3.60 -0.48 -18.61
C LEU A 64 4.26 -0.50 -17.23
N ASP A 65 5.29 0.33 -17.03
CA ASP A 65 5.82 0.68 -15.71
C ASP A 65 5.76 2.21 -15.54
N ALA A 66 5.19 2.66 -14.42
CA ALA A 66 4.87 4.06 -14.20
C ALA A 66 5.32 4.50 -12.81
N SER A 67 5.51 5.81 -12.64
CA SER A 67 5.97 6.39 -11.37
C SER A 67 5.05 6.06 -10.18
N ILE A 68 5.64 5.93 -9.00
CA ILE A 68 4.91 5.77 -7.74
C ILE A 68 4.37 7.13 -7.29
N LEU A 69 5.19 8.19 -7.39
CA LEU A 69 4.76 9.54 -7.09
C LEU A 69 3.72 9.99 -8.12
N THR A 70 2.60 10.48 -7.59
CA THR A 70 1.40 10.82 -8.35
C THR A 70 0.98 12.24 -8.05
N LYS A 71 0.70 13.00 -9.12
CA LYS A 71 0.26 14.40 -9.02
C LYS A 71 -1.11 14.48 -8.33
N PRO A 72 -1.33 15.42 -7.40
CA PRO A 72 -2.59 15.55 -6.66
C PRO A 72 -3.83 15.61 -7.56
N SER A 73 -3.75 16.27 -8.71
CA SER A 73 -4.88 16.40 -9.64
C SER A 73 -5.40 15.04 -10.14
N VAL A 74 -4.53 14.06 -10.36
CA VAL A 74 -4.94 12.71 -10.80
C VAL A 74 -5.78 12.03 -9.72
N LEU A 75 -5.38 12.17 -8.46
CA LEU A 75 -6.07 11.56 -7.31
C LEU A 75 -7.32 12.34 -6.90
N LYS A 76 -7.39 13.62 -7.26
CA LYS A 76 -8.63 14.40 -7.15
C LYS A 76 -9.66 13.93 -8.17
N PHE A 77 -9.31 13.86 -9.45
CA PHE A 77 -10.26 13.50 -10.51
C PHE A 77 -10.68 12.02 -10.48
N SER A 78 -9.87 11.14 -9.89
CA SER A 78 -10.26 9.76 -9.63
C SER A 78 -11.09 9.57 -8.35
N GLY A 79 -11.36 10.64 -7.59
CA GLY A 79 -12.16 10.61 -6.37
C GLY A 79 -11.41 10.21 -5.10
N HIS A 80 -10.17 9.73 -5.20
CA HIS A 80 -9.38 9.27 -4.05
C HIS A 80 -9.19 10.32 -2.96
N GLN A 81 -9.03 11.60 -3.32
CA GLN A 81 -8.90 12.66 -2.31
C GLN A 81 -10.14 12.80 -1.42
N ASP A 82 -11.31 12.51 -1.98
CA ASP A 82 -12.60 12.72 -1.32
C ASP A 82 -13.10 11.44 -0.62
N THR A 83 -12.76 10.27 -1.15
CA THR A 83 -13.37 9.00 -0.72
C THR A 83 -12.40 7.96 -0.17
N PHE A 84 -11.08 8.10 -0.38
CA PHE A 84 -10.09 7.11 0.08
C PHE A 84 -9.73 7.33 1.55
N THR A 85 -10.76 7.19 2.41
CA THR A 85 -10.68 7.44 3.84
C THR A 85 -11.26 6.28 4.62
N ASP A 86 -10.58 5.87 5.68
CA ASP A 86 -11.18 5.01 6.71
C ASP A 86 -11.68 5.89 7.88
N PRO A 87 -12.85 5.61 8.45
CA PRO A 87 -13.27 6.23 9.69
C PRO A 87 -12.37 5.74 10.83
N LEU A 88 -11.67 6.65 11.51
CA LEU A 88 -10.81 6.35 12.65
C LEU A 88 -11.39 6.91 13.95
N ILE A 89 -11.20 6.15 15.03
CA ILE A 89 -11.47 6.54 16.42
C ILE A 89 -10.12 6.70 17.13
N ASP A 90 -9.89 7.87 17.72
CA ASP A 90 -8.71 8.18 18.52
C ASP A 90 -9.05 8.02 20.02
N CYS A 91 -8.20 7.34 20.79
CA CYS A 91 -8.29 7.41 22.26
C CYS A 91 -7.57 8.67 22.74
N LYS A 92 -8.27 9.58 23.42
CA LYS A 92 -7.67 10.85 23.87
C LYS A 92 -6.63 10.65 24.97
N ASN A 93 -6.72 9.57 25.73
CA ASN A 93 -5.79 9.26 26.82
C ASN A 93 -4.45 8.68 26.33
N CYS A 94 -4.47 7.58 25.55
CA CYS A 94 -3.24 6.93 25.08
C CYS A 94 -2.83 7.30 23.65
N LYS A 95 -3.63 8.10 22.94
CA LYS A 95 -3.43 8.49 21.52
C LYS A 95 -3.42 7.32 20.52
N ALA A 96 -3.76 6.11 20.95
CA ALA A 96 -3.93 4.98 20.05
C ALA A 96 -5.09 5.22 19.09
N ARG A 97 -4.92 4.80 17.83
CA ARG A 97 -5.90 4.96 16.76
C ARG A 97 -6.44 3.61 16.35
N TRP A 98 -7.75 3.53 16.15
CA TRP A 98 -8.43 2.31 15.77
C TRP A 98 -9.31 2.59 14.56
N LYS A 99 -9.38 1.63 13.63
CA LYS A 99 -10.39 1.72 12.57
C LYS A 99 -11.77 1.48 13.16
N ALA A 100 -12.72 2.36 12.86
CA ALA A 100 -14.04 2.36 13.48
C ALA A 100 -14.82 1.07 13.17
N ASP A 101 -14.63 0.50 11.98
CA ASP A 101 -15.21 -0.79 11.56
C ASP A 101 -14.69 -1.99 12.38
N GLN A 102 -13.46 -1.90 12.88
CA GLN A 102 -12.82 -2.93 13.71
C GLN A 102 -13.03 -2.68 15.21
N PHE A 103 -13.56 -1.52 15.58
CA PHE A 103 -13.73 -1.11 16.96
C PHE A 103 -15.10 -1.55 17.51
N LYS A 104 -15.15 -2.74 18.11
CA LYS A 104 -16.38 -3.32 18.68
C LYS A 104 -16.61 -3.03 20.17
N SER A 105 -15.68 -2.33 20.82
CA SER A 105 -15.67 -2.09 22.26
C SER A 105 -16.12 -0.66 22.57
N SER A 106 -16.69 -0.41 23.75
CA SER A 106 -16.93 0.96 24.26
C SER A 106 -15.69 1.56 24.94
N LYS A 107 -14.63 0.76 25.10
CA LYS A 107 -13.37 1.13 25.76
C LYS A 107 -12.17 0.87 24.85
N CYS A 108 -11.16 1.72 24.95
CA CYS A 108 -9.91 1.57 24.24
C CYS A 108 -9.23 0.22 24.54
N PRO A 109 -8.94 -0.64 23.54
CA PRO A 109 -8.27 -1.92 23.75
C PRO A 109 -6.86 -1.80 24.35
N SER A 110 -6.18 -0.66 24.15
CA SER A 110 -4.81 -0.48 24.63
C SER A 110 -4.72 -0.03 26.08
N CYS A 111 -5.68 0.75 26.60
CA CYS A 111 -5.58 1.34 27.94
C CYS A 111 -6.86 1.26 28.78
N GLY A 112 -7.97 0.74 28.22
CA GLY A 112 -9.25 0.59 28.92
C GLY A 112 -10.04 1.90 29.13
N SER A 113 -9.55 3.04 28.64
CA SER A 113 -10.24 4.33 28.73
C SER A 113 -11.48 4.38 27.82
N ASP A 114 -12.52 5.06 28.29
CA ASP A 114 -13.75 5.40 27.57
C ASP A 114 -13.69 6.76 26.87
N ASP A 115 -12.62 7.54 27.08
CA ASP A 115 -12.43 8.84 26.42
C ASP A 115 -11.93 8.67 24.98
N LEU A 116 -12.89 8.40 24.11
CA LEU A 116 -12.72 8.17 22.67
C LEU A 116 -13.29 9.36 21.89
N THR A 117 -12.74 9.61 20.70
CA THR A 117 -13.33 10.59 19.76
C THR A 117 -14.43 9.95 18.93
N GLU A 118 -15.32 10.78 18.38
CA GLU A 118 -16.21 10.34 17.30
C GLU A 118 -15.40 9.85 16.08
N PRO A 119 -15.92 8.87 15.32
CA PRO A 119 -15.30 8.44 14.08
C PRO A 119 -15.14 9.59 13.09
N ARG A 120 -13.93 9.81 12.60
CA ARG A 120 -13.65 10.82 11.57
C ARG A 120 -12.90 10.23 10.38
N PRO A 121 -13.16 10.70 9.15
CA PRO A 121 -12.47 10.20 7.97
C PRO A 121 -10.99 10.56 8.05
N PHE A 122 -10.13 9.57 7.84
CA PHE A 122 -8.69 9.76 7.73
C PHE A 122 -8.22 9.30 6.36
N ASN A 123 -7.60 10.22 5.62
CA ASN A 123 -7.06 9.90 4.29
C ASN A 123 -5.89 8.92 4.43
N LEU A 124 -5.97 7.79 3.72
CA LEU A 124 -4.99 6.72 3.80
C LEU A 124 -3.78 6.93 2.88
N MET A 125 -3.80 7.96 2.02
CA MET A 125 -2.72 8.23 1.08
C MET A 125 -1.54 8.90 1.77
N PHE A 126 -0.33 8.41 1.50
CA PHE A 126 0.89 9.07 1.94
C PHE A 126 1.20 10.30 1.07
N LYS A 127 1.28 11.46 1.71
CA LYS A 127 1.68 12.74 1.09
C LYS A 127 3.17 12.99 1.33
N THR A 128 3.86 13.51 0.31
CA THR A 128 5.26 13.92 0.39
C THR A 128 5.49 15.25 -0.33
N ALA A 129 6.47 16.03 0.11
CA ALA A 129 6.88 17.26 -0.55
C ALA A 129 7.68 16.93 -1.82
N VAL A 130 7.54 17.76 -2.86
CA VAL A 130 8.31 17.65 -4.10
C VAL A 130 9.10 18.94 -4.29
N GLY A 131 10.42 18.80 -4.47
CA GLY A 131 11.31 19.94 -4.62
C GLY A 131 12.01 20.34 -3.32
N PRO A 132 12.90 21.35 -3.39
CA PRO A 132 13.77 21.73 -2.28
C PRO A 132 13.09 22.60 -1.21
N VAL A 133 11.99 23.27 -1.57
CA VAL A 133 11.23 24.13 -0.66
C VAL A 133 9.93 23.42 -0.34
N GLU A 134 9.68 23.23 0.96
CA GLU A 134 8.38 22.74 1.43
C GLU A 134 7.36 23.89 1.33
N ASP A 135 6.77 24.04 0.15
CA ASP A 135 5.62 24.92 -0.06
C ASP A 135 4.31 24.11 -0.08
N LYS A 136 3.17 24.79 0.10
CA LYS A 136 1.86 24.13 0.15
C LYS A 136 1.38 23.58 -1.20
N GLU A 137 2.03 23.96 -2.31
CA GLU A 137 1.61 23.67 -3.68
C GLU A 137 2.44 22.53 -4.33
N SER A 138 3.66 22.31 -3.85
CA SER A 138 4.66 21.40 -4.37
C SER A 138 4.67 20.12 -3.54
N PHE A 139 3.60 19.33 -3.71
CA PHE A 139 3.50 18.01 -3.10
C PHE A 139 3.01 16.96 -4.08
N ALA A 140 3.29 15.70 -3.76
CA ALA A 140 2.79 14.52 -4.46
C ALA A 140 2.28 13.50 -3.45
N TYR A 141 1.56 12.51 -3.94
CA TYR A 141 1.19 11.33 -3.18
C TYR A 141 1.97 10.12 -3.66
N LEU A 142 2.28 9.19 -2.76
CA LEU A 142 2.55 7.81 -3.16
C LEU A 142 1.22 7.20 -3.62
N ARG A 143 1.19 6.62 -4.83
CA ARG A 143 -0.04 6.09 -5.41
C ARG A 143 -0.70 5.04 -4.49
N PRO A 144 -2.01 5.11 -4.23
CA PRO A 144 -2.73 4.09 -3.46
C PRO A 144 -2.99 2.82 -4.28
N GLU A 145 -2.89 2.90 -5.61
CA GLU A 145 -3.07 1.81 -6.56
C GLU A 145 -2.27 2.05 -7.85
N THR A 146 -2.14 1.06 -8.73
CA THR A 146 -1.40 1.18 -10.00
C THR A 146 -2.26 1.66 -11.18
N ALA A 147 -3.58 1.54 -11.10
CA ALA A 147 -4.50 1.71 -12.25
C ALA A 147 -4.49 3.13 -12.84
N GLN A 148 -4.40 4.16 -11.99
CA GLN A 148 -4.46 5.56 -12.43
C GLN A 148 -3.43 5.89 -13.52
N GLN A 149 -2.24 5.31 -13.46
CA GLN A 149 -1.20 5.57 -14.45
C GLN A 149 -1.39 4.81 -15.76
N ILE A 150 -2.18 3.75 -15.76
CA ILE A 150 -2.62 3.08 -16.98
C ILE A 150 -3.64 3.99 -17.70
N PHE A 151 -4.59 4.57 -16.95
CA PHE A 151 -5.60 5.47 -17.51
C PHE A 151 -4.99 6.74 -18.12
N THR A 152 -4.04 7.38 -17.41
CA THR A 152 -3.40 8.61 -17.90
C THR A 152 -2.49 8.38 -19.11
N ASN A 153 -2.01 7.15 -19.32
CA ASN A 153 -1.19 6.79 -20.49
C ASN A 153 -1.99 6.12 -21.62
N PHE A 154 -3.32 5.99 -21.51
CA PHE A 154 -4.14 5.30 -22.50
C PHE A 154 -3.88 5.79 -23.94
N LYS A 155 -3.90 7.11 -24.15
CA LYS A 155 -3.64 7.71 -25.47
C LYS A 155 -2.22 7.47 -25.96
N ASN A 156 -1.22 7.62 -25.08
CA ASN A 156 0.18 7.38 -25.42
C ASN A 156 0.41 5.94 -25.87
N VAL A 157 -0.17 4.97 -25.15
CA VAL A 157 -0.06 3.54 -25.50
C VAL A 157 -0.79 3.26 -26.81
N LEU A 158 -2.02 3.75 -26.98
CA LEU A 158 -2.79 3.58 -28.20
C LEU A 158 -2.05 4.12 -29.44
N ASP A 159 -1.42 5.29 -29.32
CA ASP A 159 -0.70 5.95 -30.43
C ASP A 159 0.63 5.28 -30.77
N SER A 160 1.31 4.71 -29.78
CA SER A 160 2.62 4.06 -29.97
C SER A 160 2.52 2.57 -30.31
N THR A 161 1.35 1.96 -30.13
CA THR A 161 1.12 0.56 -30.46
C THR A 161 0.84 0.41 -31.95
N SER A 162 1.65 -0.41 -32.63
CA SER A 162 1.54 -0.66 -34.07
C SER A 162 0.49 -1.68 -34.48
N LYS A 163 -0.32 -2.18 -33.52
CA LYS A 163 -1.33 -3.23 -33.73
C LYS A 163 -2.68 -2.71 -34.28
N ASN A 164 -2.69 -1.55 -34.92
CA ASN A 164 -3.88 -0.98 -35.56
C ASN A 164 -3.98 -1.39 -37.03
#